data_AF-A0A453JWT2-F1
#
_entry.id   AF-A0A453JWT2-F1
#
_cell.length_a   1.000
_cell.length_b   1.000
_cell.length_c   1.000
_cell.angle_alpha   90.00
_cell.angle_beta   90.00
_cell.angle_gamma   90.00
#
_symmetry.space_group_name_H-M   'P 1'
#
loop_
_entity.id
_entity.type
_entity.pdbx_description
1 polymer ?
#
loop_
_entity_poly.entity_id
_entity_poly.type
_entity_poly.pdbx_seq_one_letter_code
_entity_poly.pdbx_strand_id
1 'polypeptide(L)'
;SFDGQLAPDRVSSLAGLKELQRISPLRRWRLVEIDSNLANLKEESEHVMSLIYPSNTYMDLNIGIALWLAASGDGWVNGQDGDRYKHKSTSRVLLVGSGADEQCAGYGRHRTKYRVGG
;
A
#
# COMPACT_ATOMS: atom_id res chain seq x y z
N SER A 1 7.86 -8.92 12.92
CA SER A 1 7.58 -8.06 14.08
C SER A 1 6.53 -7.06 13.67
N PHE A 2 5.44 -6.93 14.42
CA PHE A 2 4.35 -5.96 14.17
C PHE A 2 4.61 -4.65 14.91
N ASP A 3 5.87 -4.19 14.96
CA ASP A 3 6.20 -2.88 15.52
C ASP A 3 5.73 -1.83 14.53
N GLY A 4 4.50 -1.35 14.74
CA GLY A 4 3.78 -0.52 13.78
C GLY A 4 4.61 0.65 13.25
N GLN A 5 5.39 1.32 14.10
CA GLN A 5 6.23 2.46 13.72
C GLN A 5 7.58 2.07 13.10
N LEU A 6 8.11 0.88 13.41
CA LEU A 6 9.41 0.41 12.93
C LEU A 6 9.28 -0.46 11.68
N ALA A 7 8.07 -0.66 11.18
CA ALA A 7 7.83 -1.38 9.94
C ALA A 7 8.65 -0.73 8.79
N PRO A 8 9.44 -1.52 8.04
CA PRO A 8 10.30 -0.98 6.97
C PRO A 8 9.56 -0.11 5.95
N ASP A 9 8.31 -0.47 5.63
CA ASP A 9 7.47 0.29 4.71
C ASP A 9 7.10 1.68 5.26
N ARG A 10 6.92 1.81 6.58
CA ARG A 10 6.66 3.12 7.22
C ARG A 10 7.89 3.99 7.23
N VAL A 11 9.04 3.42 7.57
CA VAL A 11 10.33 4.12 7.53
C VAL A 11 10.59 4.64 6.11
N SER A 12 10.36 3.79 5.11
CA SER A 12 10.51 4.14 3.69
C SER A 12 9.51 5.21 3.25
N SER A 13 8.25 5.13 3.69
CA SER A 13 7.22 6.12 3.40
C SER A 13 7.55 7.50 3.98
N LEU A 14 8.11 7.55 5.19
CA LEU A 14 8.57 8.79 5.81
C LEU A 14 9.76 9.40 5.05
N ALA A 15 10.70 8.57 4.62
CA ALA A 15 11.83 9.03 3.80
C ALA A 15 11.34 9.60 2.45
N GLY A 16 10.43 8.89 1.77
CA GLY A 16 9.82 9.35 0.52
C GLY A 16 9.04 10.66 0.67
N LEU A 17 8.29 10.83 1.77
CA LEU A 17 7.61 12.10 2.07
C LEU A 17 8.61 13.27 2.15
N LYS A 18 9.73 13.10 2.86
CA LYS A 18 10.77 14.14 2.98
C LYS A 18 11.37 14.49 1.61
N GLU A 19 11.60 13.49 0.77
CA GLU A 19 12.10 13.71 -0.59
C GLU A 19 11.11 14.49 -1.44
N LEU A 20 9.82 14.10 -1.43
CA LEU A 20 8.77 14.79 -2.17
C LEU A 20 8.61 16.26 -1.73
N GLN A 21 8.69 16.52 -0.42
CA GLN A 21 8.68 17.86 0.14
C GLN A 21 9.88 18.69 -0.30
N ARG A 22 11.07 18.08 -0.41
CA ARG A 22 12.28 18.74 -0.91
C ARG A 22 12.17 19.11 -2.39
N ILE A 23 11.62 18.23 -3.22
CA ILE A 23 11.49 18.43 -4.68
C ILE A 23 10.39 19.43 -5.01
N SER A 24 9.26 19.40 -4.28
CA SER A 24 8.12 20.28 -4.51
C SER A 24 7.61 20.86 -3.18
N PRO A 25 8.29 21.89 -2.65
CA PRO A 25 8.00 22.43 -1.32
C PRO A 25 6.68 23.20 -1.24
N LEU A 26 6.21 23.74 -2.36
CA LEU A 26 4.93 24.46 -2.42
C LEU A 26 3.72 23.53 -2.45
N ARG A 27 3.92 22.23 -2.74
CA ARG A 27 2.84 21.24 -2.74
C ARG A 27 2.59 20.76 -1.32
N ARG A 28 1.31 20.72 -0.93
CA ARG A 28 0.90 20.12 0.34
C ARG A 28 0.91 18.60 0.24
N TRP A 29 1.96 17.99 0.79
CA TRP A 29 2.06 16.54 0.93
C TRP A 29 1.41 16.07 2.23
N ARG A 30 0.63 14.99 2.17
CA ARG A 30 0.05 14.33 3.34
C ARG A 30 0.35 12.84 3.24
N LEU A 31 1.12 12.32 4.20
CA LEU A 31 1.26 10.89 4.40
C LEU A 31 0.10 10.41 5.28
N VAL A 32 -0.76 9.57 4.73
CA VAL A 32 -1.91 9.00 5.44
C VAL A 32 -1.53 7.59 5.89
N GLU A 33 -1.31 7.43 7.18
CA GLU A 33 -0.97 6.15 7.80
C GLU A 33 -2.23 5.41 8.20
N ILE A 34 -2.41 4.18 7.70
CA ILE A 34 -3.60 3.38 7.96
C ILE A 34 -3.27 2.31 8.99
N ASP A 35 -4.02 2.35 10.09
CA ASP A 35 -3.95 1.36 11.16
C ASP A 35 -5.29 0.62 11.17
N SER A 36 -5.28 -0.64 10.75
CA SER A 36 -6.49 -1.48 10.69
C SER A 36 -6.49 -2.48 11.83
N ASN A 37 -7.64 -2.61 12.52
CA ASN A 37 -7.81 -3.59 13.58
C ASN A 37 -8.11 -4.98 12.98
N LEU A 38 -7.58 -6.03 13.62
CA LEU A 38 -7.77 -7.45 13.29
C LEU A 38 -9.25 -7.87 13.23
N ALA A 39 -10.13 -7.23 14.00
CA ALA A 39 -11.56 -7.56 13.99
C ALA A 39 -12.23 -7.26 12.64
N ASN A 40 -11.93 -6.12 12.02
CA ASN A 40 -12.49 -5.74 10.72
C ASN A 40 -11.80 -6.46 9.57
N LEU A 41 -10.56 -6.92 9.79
CA LEU A 41 -9.76 -7.57 8.75
C LEU A 41 -10.40 -8.87 8.23
N LYS A 42 -11.22 -9.58 9.00
CA LYS A 42 -11.82 -10.84 8.53
C LYS A 42 -12.82 -10.63 7.39
N GLU A 43 -13.80 -9.74 7.58
CA GLU A 43 -14.81 -9.44 6.56
C GLU A 43 -14.18 -8.82 5.31
N GLU A 44 -13.26 -7.87 5.51
CA GLU A 44 -12.51 -7.25 4.42
C GLU A 44 -11.64 -8.28 3.68
N SER A 45 -11.04 -9.25 4.38
CA SER A 45 -10.25 -10.31 3.75
C SER A 45 -11.10 -11.25 2.91
N GLU A 46 -12.29 -11.65 3.39
CA GLU A 46 -13.22 -12.48 2.62
C GLU A 46 -13.68 -11.74 1.35
N HIS A 47 -14.00 -10.45 1.48
CA HIS A 47 -14.37 -9.62 0.33
C HIS A 47 -13.21 -9.47 -0.66
N VAL A 48 -12.03 -9.08 -0.20
CA VAL A 48 -10.84 -8.95 -1.05
C VAL A 48 -10.48 -10.27 -1.71
N MET A 49 -10.57 -11.41 -1.00
CA MET A 49 -10.32 -12.73 -1.58
C MET A 49 -11.26 -13.01 -2.76
N SER A 50 -12.53 -12.57 -2.67
CA SER A 50 -13.47 -12.69 -3.79
C SER A 50 -13.10 -11.80 -4.99
N LEU A 51 -12.51 -10.63 -4.74
CA LEU A 51 -12.10 -9.68 -5.78
C LEU A 51 -10.81 -10.08 -6.50
N ILE A 52 -9.89 -10.75 -5.81
CA ILE A 52 -8.59 -11.15 -6.39
C ILE A 52 -8.63 -12.49 -7.14
N TYR A 53 -9.79 -13.17 -7.18
CA TYR A 53 -9.97 -14.41 -7.93
C TYR A 53 -9.54 -14.26 -9.41
N PRO A 54 -8.87 -15.27 -10.01
CA PRO A 54 -8.62 -16.63 -9.53
C PRO A 54 -7.45 -16.78 -8.57
N SER A 55 -6.70 -15.71 -8.30
CA SER A 55 -5.62 -15.75 -7.31
C SER A 55 -6.20 -16.03 -5.93
N ASN A 56 -5.60 -16.95 -5.18
CA ASN A 56 -6.12 -17.40 -3.89
C ASN A 56 -5.01 -17.72 -2.88
N THR A 57 -3.79 -17.24 -3.10
CA THR A 57 -2.70 -17.45 -2.15
C THR A 57 -2.76 -16.43 -1.02
N TYR A 58 -2.16 -16.77 0.12
CA TYR A 58 -1.97 -15.83 1.23
C TYR A 58 -1.17 -14.59 0.80
N MET A 59 -0.25 -14.72 -0.15
CA MET A 59 0.53 -13.59 -0.64
C MET A 59 -0.33 -12.63 -1.47
N ASP A 60 -1.18 -13.16 -2.35
CA ASP A 60 -2.12 -12.37 -3.13
C ASP A 60 -3.10 -11.64 -2.21
N LEU A 61 -3.62 -12.33 -1.19
CA LEU A 61 -4.47 -11.71 -0.17
C LEU A 61 -3.74 -10.59 0.59
N ASN A 62 -2.50 -10.82 1.01
CA ASN A 62 -1.72 -9.81 1.74
C ASN A 62 -1.47 -8.54 0.91
N ILE A 63 -1.18 -8.69 -0.39
CA ILE A 63 -1.03 -7.55 -1.30
C ILE A 63 -2.39 -6.88 -1.52
N GLY A 64 -3.42 -7.66 -1.80
CA GLY A 64 -4.78 -7.18 -2.06
C GLY A 64 -5.34 -6.40 -0.88
N ILE A 65 -5.21 -6.92 0.35
CA ILE A 65 -5.74 -6.27 1.54
C ILE A 65 -4.96 -4.99 1.88
N ALA A 66 -3.64 -4.96 1.66
CA ALA A 66 -2.86 -3.75 1.84
C ALA A 66 -3.31 -2.64 0.88
N LEU A 67 -3.54 -2.98 -0.39
CA LEU A 67 -4.07 -2.04 -1.40
C LEU A 67 -5.49 -1.60 -1.09
N TRP A 68 -6.37 -2.53 -0.71
CA TRP A 68 -7.75 -2.26 -0.34
C TRP A 68 -7.83 -1.26 0.81
N LEU A 69 -7.07 -1.49 1.88
CA LEU A 69 -7.00 -0.60 3.02
C LEU A 69 -6.40 0.75 2.63
N ALA A 70 -5.28 0.77 1.90
CA ALA A 70 -4.64 1.99 1.40
C ALA A 70 -5.60 2.85 0.56
N ALA A 71 -6.38 2.22 -0.32
CA ALA A 71 -7.31 2.89 -1.22
C ALA A 71 -8.49 3.58 -0.49
N SER A 72 -8.86 3.11 0.70
CA SER A 72 -9.89 3.76 1.52
C SER A 72 -9.51 5.21 1.89
N GLY A 73 -8.20 5.50 1.94
CA GLY A 73 -7.66 6.79 2.33
C GLY A 73 -8.10 7.24 3.74
N ASP A 74 -8.53 6.30 4.59
CA ASP A 74 -9.09 6.55 5.91
C ASP A 74 -8.05 6.19 7.00
N GLY A 75 -7.26 7.17 7.39
CA GLY A 75 -6.09 6.95 8.22
C GLY A 75 -5.77 8.16 9.09
N TRP A 76 -4.50 8.27 9.43
CA TRP A 76 -4.00 9.32 10.30
C TRP A 76 -2.91 10.11 9.59
N VAL A 77 -2.84 11.40 9.85
CA VAL A 77 -1.79 12.28 9.33
C VAL A 77 -1.11 12.95 10.50
N ASN A 78 0.22 13.04 10.43
CA ASN A 78 1.01 13.80 11.39
C ASN A 78 0.93 15.29 11.02
N GLY A 79 0.47 16.10 11.96
CA GLY A 79 0.46 17.56 11.88
C GLY A 79 1.86 18.14 12.01
N GLN A 80 1.97 19.44 11.73
CA GLN A 80 3.26 20.15 11.81
C GLN A 80 3.75 20.28 13.25
N ASP A 81 2.84 20.30 14.22
CA ASP A 81 3.12 20.47 15.65
C ASP A 81 3.35 19.14 16.39
N GLY A 82 3.45 18.03 15.66
CA GLY A 82 3.59 16.68 16.23
C GLY A 82 2.26 16.01 16.60
N ASP A 83 1.15 16.73 16.55
CA ASP A 83 -0.18 16.17 16.79
C ASP A 83 -0.66 15.29 15.62
N ARG A 84 -1.18 14.12 15.94
CA ARG A 84 -1.76 13.19 14.97
C ARG A 84 -3.27 13.39 14.90
N TYR A 85 -3.81 13.57 13.69
CA TYR A 85 -5.25 13.74 13.47
C TYR A 85 -5.81 12.74 12.47
N LYS A 86 -7.07 12.35 12.66
CA LYS A 86 -7.78 11.45 11.76
C LYS A 86 -8.07 12.16 10.44
N HIS A 87 -7.78 11.52 9.32
CA HIS A 87 -7.97 12.07 7.98
C HIS A 87 -8.60 11.04 7.06
N LYS A 88 -9.63 11.46 6.32
CA LYS A 88 -10.21 10.71 5.21
C LYS A 88 -10.01 11.46 3.92
N SER A 89 -9.37 10.82 2.94
CA SER A 89 -9.17 11.39 1.61
C SER A 89 -10.51 11.52 0.89
N THR A 90 -10.73 12.66 0.22
CA THR A 90 -11.87 12.88 -0.69
C THR A 90 -11.49 12.64 -2.15
N SER A 91 -10.27 12.15 -2.41
CA SER A 91 -9.75 11.93 -3.74
C SER A 91 -10.54 10.83 -4.45
N ARG A 92 -11.02 11.13 -5.65
CA ARG A 92 -11.75 10.16 -6.49
C ARG A 92 -10.83 9.32 -7.37
N VAL A 93 -9.59 9.76 -7.55
CA VAL A 93 -8.59 9.14 -8.40
C VAL A 93 -7.41 8.72 -7.53
N LEU A 94 -7.05 7.44 -7.61
CA LEU A 94 -5.88 6.87 -6.96
C LEU A 94 -4.87 6.50 -8.05
N LEU A 95 -3.64 7.00 -7.91
CA LEU A 95 -2.52 6.59 -8.76
C LEU A 95 -1.72 5.54 -8.00
N VAL A 96 -1.66 4.32 -8.55
CA VAL A 96 -0.94 3.20 -7.94
C VAL A 96 0.29 2.91 -8.80
N GLY A 97 1.47 3.06 -8.19
CA GLY A 97 2.75 2.73 -8.83
C GLY A 97 3.11 1.26 -8.68
N SER A 98 2.26 0.34 -9.15
CA SER A 98 2.68 -1.06 -9.31
C SER A 98 3.66 -1.12 -10.48
N GLY A 99 4.85 -1.66 -10.26
CA GLY A 99 5.86 -1.77 -11.31
C GLY A 99 5.40 -2.70 -12.44
N ALA A 100 6.07 -2.57 -13.59
CA ALA A 100 5.79 -3.39 -14.77
C ALA A 100 6.02 -4.89 -14.51
N ASP A 101 6.88 -5.24 -13.54
CA ASP A 101 7.11 -6.63 -13.15
C ASP A 101 5.89 -7.20 -12.42
N GLU A 102 5.23 -6.42 -11.54
CA GLU A 102 4.00 -6.82 -10.86
C GLU A 102 2.78 -6.89 -11.78
N GLN A 103 2.70 -6.03 -12.80
CA GLN A 103 1.60 -6.04 -13.77
C GLN A 103 1.63 -7.25 -14.73
N CYS A 104 2.80 -7.86 -14.92
CA CYS A 104 2.99 -8.97 -15.87
C CYS A 104 3.55 -10.25 -15.22
N ALA A 105 3.18 -10.52 -13.96
CA ALA A 105 3.53 -11.74 -13.22
C ALA A 105 5.04 -12.01 -13.03
N GLY A 106 5.85 -10.96 -13.13
CA GLY A 106 7.30 -11.02 -13.13
C GLY A 106 7.84 -11.37 -14.51
N TYR A 107 8.26 -10.36 -15.28
CA TYR A 107 9.01 -10.54 -16.53
C TYR A 107 10.20 -11.47 -16.32
N GLY A 108 10.83 -11.42 -15.15
CA GLY A 108 11.91 -12.33 -14.77
C GLY A 108 11.51 -13.81 -14.78
N ARG A 109 10.28 -14.14 -14.35
CA ARG A 109 9.79 -15.52 -14.26
C ARG A 109 9.47 -16.10 -15.63
N HIS A 110 8.70 -15.38 -16.45
CA HIS A 110 8.39 -15.83 -17.82
C HIS A 110 9.64 -15.95 -18.68
N ARG A 111 10.57 -15.00 -18.58
CA ARG A 111 11.87 -15.08 -19.27
C ARG A 111 12.70 -16.27 -18.82
N THR A 112 12.73 -16.54 -17.51
CA THR A 112 13.46 -17.68 -16.95
C THR A 112 12.84 -18.99 -17.40
N LYS A 113 11.52 -19.14 -17.29
CA LYS A 113 10.76 -20.31 -17.75
C LYS A 113 10.90 -20.58 -19.25
N TYR A 114 10.83 -19.53 -20.07
CA TYR A 114 11.14 -19.62 -21.51
C TYR A 114 12.58 -20.11 -21.75
N ARG A 115 13.56 -19.66 -20.96
CA ARG A 115 14.95 -20.13 -21.03
C ARG A 115 15.15 -21.60 -20.63
N VAL A 116 14.25 -22.17 -19.83
CA VAL A 116 14.26 -23.60 -19.46
C VAL A 116 13.22 -24.44 -20.21
N GLY A 117 12.63 -23.91 -21.28
CA GLY A 117 11.81 -24.68 -22.22
C GLY A 117 10.29 -24.60 -22.06
N GLY A 118 9.78 -23.75 -21.16
CA GLY A 118 8.33 -23.55 -20.93
C GLY A 118 7.81 -24.10 -19.61
#